data_AF-A0A059LG71-F1
#
_entry.id   AF-A0A059LG71-F1
#
_cell.length_a   1.000
_cell.length_b   1.000
_cell.length_c   1.000
_cell.angle_alpha   90.00
_cell.angle_beta   90.00
_cell.angle_gamma   90.00
#
_symmetry.space_group_name_H-M   'P 1'
#
loop_
_entity.id
_entity.type
_entity.pdbx_description
1 polymer ?
#
loop_
_entity_poly.entity_id
_entity_poly.type
_entity_poly.pdbx_seq_one_letter_code
_entity_poly.pdbx_strand_id
1 'polypeptide(L)'
;MGPSSQNQSDSVVRLRVTHSNLKANFVELRMDYHMSIESVKVKLSFHCGTSPGAMRLQLRTASGTYELDDDRRLLGYYSPKDEYV
;
A
#
# COMPACT_ATOMS: atom_id res chain seq x y z
N MET A 1 7.18 -2.78 36.90
CA MET A 1 6.97 -1.69 35.91
C MET A 1 6.82 -2.34 34.55
N GLY A 2 5.70 -2.08 33.88
CA GLY A 2 5.16 -2.90 32.78
C GLY A 2 5.98 -2.85 31.47
N PRO A 3 5.67 -3.76 30.53
CA PRO A 3 6.37 -3.86 29.25
C PRO A 3 6.19 -2.56 28.45
N SER A 4 7.29 -2.12 27.85
CA SER A 4 7.40 -0.96 26.95
C SER A 4 6.23 -0.93 25.96
N SER A 5 5.50 0.19 25.98
CA SER A 5 4.33 0.46 25.15
C SER A 5 4.48 -0.09 23.75
N GLN A 6 3.49 -0.91 23.41
CA GLN A 6 3.11 -1.28 22.07
C GLN A 6 3.18 -0.05 21.16
N ASN A 7 4.20 0.02 20.31
CA ASN A 7 4.19 0.86 19.12
C ASN A 7 3.26 0.20 18.08
N GLN A 8 2.01 -0.05 18.48
CA GLN A 8 0.91 -0.28 17.56
C GLN A 8 0.61 1.08 16.96
N SER A 9 1.36 1.43 15.91
CA SER A 9 0.96 2.50 15.03
C SER A 9 -0.39 2.09 14.44
N ASP A 10 -1.48 2.60 15.02
CA ASP A 10 -2.86 2.51 14.51
C ASP A 10 -2.97 3.05 13.06
N SER A 11 -1.91 3.71 12.59
CA SER A 11 -1.74 4.26 11.26
C SER A 11 -1.27 3.26 10.18
N VAL A 12 -1.10 1.96 10.46
CA VAL A 12 -0.71 0.99 9.43
C VAL A 12 -1.89 0.17 8.89
N VAL A 13 -1.96 0.08 7.56
CA VAL A 13 -2.91 -0.76 6.82
C VAL A 13 -2.20 -1.97 6.22
N ARG A 14 -2.90 -3.10 6.15
CA ARG A 14 -2.45 -4.27 5.40
C ARG A 14 -3.07 -4.21 4.02
N LEU A 15 -2.23 -4.17 2.99
CA LEU A 15 -2.68 -4.15 1.61
C LEU A 15 -2.20 -5.41 0.91
N ARG A 16 -3.12 -6.08 0.23
CA ARG A 16 -2.79 -7.19 -0.65
C ARG A 16 -2.46 -6.63 -2.02
N VAL A 17 -1.25 -6.91 -2.48
CA VAL A 17 -0.77 -6.39 -3.75
C VAL A 17 -0.74 -7.52 -4.77
N THR A 18 -1.42 -7.29 -5.88
CA THR A 18 -1.50 -8.21 -7.02
C THR A 18 -0.77 -7.60 -8.21
N HIS A 19 -0.03 -8.41 -8.96
CA HIS A 19 0.68 -7.93 -10.14
C HIS A 19 0.09 -8.57 -11.39
N SER A 20 -0.44 -7.76 -12.32
CA SER A 20 -1.19 -8.25 -13.49
C SER A 20 -0.41 -9.25 -14.37
N ASN A 21 0.94 -9.20 -14.35
CA ASN A 21 1.79 -10.10 -15.14
C ASN A 21 2.33 -11.31 -14.36
N LEU A 22 2.30 -11.29 -13.02
CA LEU A 22 2.64 -12.47 -12.22
C LEU A 22 1.32 -13.13 -11.82
N LYS A 23 1.06 -14.37 -12.24
CA LYS A 23 -0.06 -15.19 -11.74
C LYS A 23 0.05 -15.54 -10.23
N ALA A 24 0.90 -14.84 -9.48
CA ALA A 24 1.18 -15.01 -8.06
C ALA A 24 0.68 -13.77 -7.29
N ASN A 25 -0.37 -13.95 -6.50
CA ASN A 25 -1.01 -12.93 -5.67
C ASN A 25 -0.52 -13.01 -4.21
N PHE A 26 0.70 -12.58 -3.93
CA PHE A 26 1.31 -12.94 -2.65
C PHE A 26 2.24 -11.90 -2.03
N VAL A 27 1.87 -10.62 -2.03
CA VAL A 27 2.50 -9.70 -1.06
C VAL A 27 1.43 -8.96 -0.27
N GLU A 28 1.14 -9.49 0.94
CA GLU A 28 0.52 -8.68 2.00
C GLU A 28 1.59 -7.74 2.54
N LEU A 29 1.51 -6.47 2.14
CA LEU A 29 2.39 -5.42 2.61
C LEU A 29 1.72 -4.62 3.72
N ARG A 30 2.47 -4.36 4.77
CA ARG A 30 2.13 -3.34 5.76
C ARG A 30 2.59 -1.99 5.24
N MET A 31 1.63 -1.10 5.02
CA MET A 31 1.84 0.28 4.58
C MET A 31 1.29 1.23 5.63
N ASP A 32 1.89 2.40 5.75
CA ASP A 32 1.42 3.42 6.68
C ASP A 32 0.53 4.44 5.95
N TYR A 33 -0.55 4.90 6.57
CA TYR A 33 -1.46 5.89 5.98
C TYR A 33 -0.78 7.23 5.69
N HIS A 34 0.27 7.59 6.44
CA HIS A 34 1.06 8.80 6.22
C HIS A 34 2.14 8.61 5.15
N MET A 35 2.25 7.44 4.54
CA MET A 35 3.17 7.19 3.44
C MET A 35 2.63 7.80 2.14
N SER A 36 3.49 8.49 1.39
CA SER A 36 3.14 9.00 0.06
C SER A 36 3.03 7.87 -0.95
N ILE A 37 2.27 8.08 -2.04
CA ILE A 37 2.17 7.11 -3.13
C ILE A 37 3.54 6.83 -3.76
N GLU A 38 4.42 7.84 -3.86
CA GLU A 38 5.80 7.64 -4.29
C GLU A 38 6.54 6.61 -3.42
N SER A 39 6.47 6.79 -2.10
CA SER A 39 7.11 5.87 -1.14
C SER A 39 6.52 4.46 -1.23
N VAL A 40 5.21 4.35 -1.47
CA VAL A 40 4.55 3.07 -1.72
C VAL A 40 5.10 2.41 -2.99
N LYS A 41 5.20 3.14 -4.11
CA LYS A 41 5.77 2.64 -5.38
C LYS A 41 7.22 2.20 -5.21
N VAL A 42 8.04 2.97 -4.51
CA VAL A 42 9.43 2.60 -4.19
C VAL A 42 9.48 1.32 -3.38
N LYS A 43 8.64 1.18 -2.34
CA LYS A 43 8.58 -0.04 -1.54
C LYS A 43 8.18 -1.24 -2.38
N LEU A 44 7.18 -1.10 -3.24
CA LEU A 44 6.76 -2.12 -4.19
C LEU A 44 7.85 -2.48 -5.21
N SER A 45 8.67 -1.50 -5.61
CA SER A 45 9.78 -1.72 -6.54
C SER A 45 10.80 -2.71 -5.99
N PHE A 46 11.06 -2.67 -4.68
CA PHE A 46 11.94 -3.64 -4.01
C PHE A 46 11.36 -5.06 -3.99
N HIS A 47 10.04 -5.21 -4.04
CA HIS A 47 9.38 -6.53 -4.01
C HIS A 47 9.15 -7.11 -5.41
N CYS A 48 8.72 -6.29 -6.36
CA CYS A 48 8.36 -6.73 -7.72
C CYS A 48 9.46 -6.48 -8.76
N GLY A 49 10.52 -5.75 -8.41
CA GLY A 49 11.60 -5.39 -9.33
C GLY A 49 11.20 -4.43 -10.46
N THR A 50 10.00 -3.84 -10.37
CA THR A 50 9.50 -2.89 -11.38
C THR A 50 9.87 -1.46 -10.98
N SER A 51 10.22 -0.60 -11.93
CA SER A 51 10.54 0.81 -11.62
C SER A 51 9.30 1.55 -11.10
N PRO A 52 9.40 2.37 -10.04
CA PRO A 52 8.26 3.13 -9.50
C PRO A 52 7.63 4.07 -10.54
N GLY A 53 8.41 4.66 -11.44
CA GLY A 53 7.89 5.54 -12.49
C GLY A 53 7.15 4.81 -13.63
N ALA A 54 7.33 3.49 -13.76
CA ALA A 54 6.59 2.67 -14.72
C ALA A 54 5.42 1.91 -14.06
N MET A 55 5.29 1.96 -12.74
CA MET A 55 4.22 1.30 -12.01
C MET A 55 2.94 2.14 -12.01
N ARG A 56 1.85 1.53 -12.48
CA ARG A 56 0.50 2.03 -12.22
C ARG A 56 -0.10 1.26 -11.06
N LEU A 57 -0.45 1.99 -10.01
CA LEU A 57 -1.09 1.43 -8.83
C LEU A 57 -2.58 1.77 -8.86
N GLN A 58 -3.41 0.77 -8.63
CA GLN A 58 -4.85 0.91 -8.52
C GLN A 58 -5.27 0.35 -7.17
N LEU A 59 -5.91 1.18 -6.35
CA LEU A 59 -6.46 0.77 -5.08
C LEU A 59 -7.91 0.35 -5.28
N ARG A 60 -8.21 -0.92 -5.02
CA ARG A 60 -9.57 -1.42 -5.02
C ARG A 60 -10.17 -1.33 -3.62
N THR A 61 -11.33 -0.70 -3.51
CA THR A 61 -12.05 -0.51 -2.24
C THR A 61 -13.51 -0.90 -2.43
N ALA A 62 -14.27 -0.98 -1.34
CA ALA A 62 -15.73 -1.17 -1.38
C ALA A 62 -16.45 -0.11 -2.22
N SER A 63 -15.94 1.13 -2.21
CA SER A 63 -16.53 2.28 -2.91
C SER A 63 -16.18 2.30 -4.41
N GLY A 64 -15.20 1.52 -4.84
CA GLY A 64 -14.70 1.50 -6.21
C GLY A 64 -13.19 1.36 -6.31
N THR A 65 -12.68 1.48 -7.54
CA THR A 65 -11.24 1.46 -7.83
C THR A 65 -10.74 2.88 -8.00
N TYR A 66 -9.68 3.24 -7.26
CA TYR A 66 -9.02 4.55 -7.34
C TYR A 66 -7.62 4.39 -7.94
N GLU A 67 -7.26 5.26 -8.86
CA GLU A 67 -5.92 5.27 -9.47
C GLU A 67 -4.97 6.11 -8.60
N LEU A 68 -3.87 5.51 -8.15
CA LEU A 68 -2.85 6.15 -7.35
C LEU A 68 -1.77 6.76 -8.27
N ASP A 69 -2.21 7.69 -9.12
CA ASP A 69 -1.32 8.39 -10.07
C ASP A 69 -0.56 9.54 -9.39
N ASP A 70 -1.18 10.20 -8.41
CA ASP A 70 -0.62 11.34 -7.69
C ASP A 70 0.37 10.90 -6.60
N ASP A 71 1.66 11.00 -6.92
CA ASP A 71 2.80 10.63 -6.06
C ASP A 71 2.89 11.43 -4.75
N ARG A 72 2.31 12.64 -4.72
CA ARG A 72 2.34 13.55 -3.55
C ARG A 72 1.23 13.25 -2.56
N ARG A 73 0.19 12.53 -2.97
CA ARG A 73 -0.90 12.16 -2.07
C ARG A 73 -0.46 11.10 -1.08
N LEU A 74 -1.05 11.18 0.10
CA LEU A 74 -0.86 10.19 1.16
C LEU A 74 -1.82 9.02 0.93
N LEU A 75 -1.38 7.83 1.30
CA LEU A 75 -2.18 6.61 1.22
C LEU A 75 -3.50 6.74 2.02
N GLY A 76 -3.46 7.42 3.17
CA GLY A 76 -4.62 7.73 4.01
C GLY A 76 -5.70 8.57 3.34
N TYR A 77 -5.37 9.37 2.32
CA TYR A 77 -6.37 10.13 1.55
C TYR A 77 -7.40 9.20 0.91
N TYR A 78 -6.97 8.01 0.50
CA TYR A 78 -7.83 7.01 -0.14
C TYR A 78 -8.53 6.09 0.84
N SER A 79 -8.27 6.26 2.15
CA SER A 79 -8.83 5.44 3.24
C SER A 79 -8.86 3.93 2.91
N PRO A 80 -7.72 3.32 2.53
CA PRO A 80 -7.67 1.90 2.24
C PRO A 80 -8.11 1.10 3.46
N LYS A 81 -8.95 0.08 3.26
CA LYS A 81 -9.37 -0.85 4.30
C LYS A 81 -8.58 -2.15 4.19
N ASP A 82 -8.33 -2.79 5.31
CA ASP A 82 -7.55 -4.03 5.40
C ASP A 82 -8.21 -5.25 4.72
N GLU A 83 -9.49 -5.14 4.35
CA GLU A 83 -10.28 -6.27 3.84
C GLU A 83 -10.47 -6.35 2.32
N TYR A 84 -9.92 -5.42 1.52
CA TYR A 84 -10.17 -5.40 0.07
C TYR A 84 -8.97 -5.78 -0.79
N VAL A 85 -9.24 -6.68 -1.74
CA VAL A 85 -8.32 -7.31 -2.71
C VAL A 85 -8.33 -6.56 -4.03
#